data_AF-A0A7K8ZAU4-F1
#
_entry.id   AF-A0A7K8ZAU4-F1
#
_cell.length_a   1.000
_cell.length_b   1.000
_cell.length_c   1.000
_cell.angle_alpha   90.00
_cell.angle_beta   90.00
_cell.angle_gamma   90.00
#
_symmetry.space_group_name_H-M   'P 1'
#
loop_
_entity.id
_entity.type
_entity.pdbx_description
1 polymer ?
#
loop_
_entity_poly.entity_id
_entity_poly.type
_entity_poly.pdbx_seq_one_letter_code
_entity_poly.pdbx_strand_id
1 'polypeptide(L)'
;MPDVITVRVQTDSDSVQEVVVKIERSTYNKPFLGGFRNMRTGVEFHNAGSQTRCKKRPDKGVKLFCRETQTVWEKNKLQQTRNTTSTQMTKIGVYVSNMTDKLVSPGKYFTAEEYHRRRLEAVIVLQKYFRRWHAINVVQNLREQKRLRLAWEAEEELRKKREKKEKLRREYERKLNPKTKEDFELLFHDLELWMKEEIEQINRTLTGAERKAAFCGLLEREAQLIACFGRHKLHANEENQQKAILHLLDKCAQPKRWKAYDGKITEMDTRDTLRARELLEIYRSISMKDIPKDERMDVLLTLRCTVKEHECKLTREIVELIDREIDLMTRDVKECNLEGLRKRICTLFLQYIKIPEVNPQVAGLLKVPQDPLKLYKNTYFCHSCENYLPSTEFIIPANSHTIGRCRLCYRIDNEARRRESYLKYRLILENLRKSEADYQDDSKIVSFVQLPDLQYVIENIWNCQSALSAWSELYDLVMVRWDKQHEWSPWNTILLTKEEADAHLKLCNLEKAYEAAFIYRIKQKHIRAKNYFAQIPAMSSFLHRSGNQANTSSYKTHDSSMK
;
A
#
# COMPACT_ATOMS: atom_id res chain seq x y z
N MET A 1 -71.13 31.67 -23.02
CA MET A 1 -70.58 31.31 -24.35
C MET A 1 -70.89 29.85 -24.64
N PRO A 2 -71.04 29.42 -25.90
CA PRO A 2 -71.13 27.99 -26.22
C PRO A 2 -69.79 27.28 -25.94
N ASP A 3 -69.84 26.00 -25.60
CA ASP A 3 -68.65 25.20 -25.19
C ASP A 3 -67.82 24.69 -26.37
N VAL A 4 -68.34 24.86 -27.57
CA VAL A 4 -67.64 24.63 -28.83
C VAL A 4 -67.94 25.81 -29.74
N ILE A 5 -66.90 26.43 -30.29
CA ILE A 5 -67.01 27.50 -31.29
C ILE A 5 -66.30 27.05 -32.56
N THR A 6 -66.93 27.31 -33.71
CA THR A 6 -66.30 27.17 -35.02
C THR A 6 -65.59 28.47 -35.36
N VAL A 7 -64.27 28.42 -35.45
CA VAL A 7 -63.43 29.58 -35.74
C VAL A 7 -62.85 29.42 -37.14
N ARG A 8 -63.03 30.44 -37.97
CA ARG A 8 -62.43 30.52 -39.30
C ARG A 8 -60.96 30.92 -39.15
N VAL A 9 -60.06 30.01 -39.48
CA VAL A 9 -58.62 30.26 -39.45
C VAL A 9 -58.12 30.29 -40.89
N GLN A 10 -57.43 31.37 -41.24
CA GLN A 10 -56.80 31.51 -42.56
C GLN A 10 -55.40 30.90 -42.47
N THR A 11 -55.14 29.86 -43.25
CA THR A 11 -53.81 29.28 -43.41
C THR A 11 -53.10 29.95 -44.59
N ASP A 12 -51.76 29.93 -44.58
CA ASP A 12 -50.93 30.66 -45.55
C ASP A 12 -51.33 30.30 -47.00
N SER A 13 -51.80 31.32 -47.73
CA SER A 13 -52.43 31.33 -49.07
C SER A 13 -53.93 31.00 -49.15
N ASP A 14 -54.75 32.00 -48.81
CA ASP A 14 -56.17 32.26 -49.17
C ASP A 14 -57.25 31.17 -49.04
N SER A 15 -56.95 30.03 -48.42
CA SER A 15 -57.99 29.08 -47.99
C SER A 15 -58.39 29.30 -46.54
N VAL A 16 -59.70 29.47 -46.28
CA VAL A 16 -60.26 29.60 -44.93
C VAL A 16 -60.73 28.23 -44.45
N GLN A 17 -60.16 27.74 -43.34
CA GLN A 17 -60.52 26.47 -42.74
C GLN A 17 -61.37 26.71 -41.48
N GLU A 18 -62.54 26.09 -41.38
CA GLU A 18 -63.38 26.16 -40.19
C GLU A 18 -62.92 25.10 -39.19
N VAL A 19 -62.27 25.56 -38.10
CA VAL A 19 -61.75 24.70 -37.04
C VAL A 19 -62.73 24.74 -35.87
N VAL A 20 -63.19 23.56 -35.47
CA VAL A 20 -64.06 23.37 -34.31
C VAL A 20 -63.19 23.41 -33.05
N VAL A 21 -63.23 24.52 -32.32
CA VAL A 21 -62.46 24.74 -31.09
C VAL A 21 -63.36 24.46 -29.88
N LYS A 22 -62.98 23.45 -29.09
CA LYS A 22 -63.63 23.15 -27.81
C LYS A 22 -63.07 24.05 -26.72
N ILE A 23 -63.92 24.87 -26.11
CA ILE A 23 -63.53 25.78 -25.02
C ILE A 23 -63.65 25.02 -23.70
N GLU A 24 -62.53 24.54 -23.17
CA GLU A 24 -62.50 24.02 -21.80
C GLU A 24 -62.50 25.17 -20.79
N ARG A 25 -63.60 25.31 -20.04
CA ARG A 25 -63.64 26.20 -18.88
C ARG A 25 -63.07 25.49 -17.66
N SER A 26 -61.99 26.03 -17.11
CA SER A 26 -61.48 25.55 -15.83
C SER A 26 -62.45 25.90 -14.71
N THR A 27 -63.02 24.90 -14.04
CA THR A 27 -63.90 25.07 -12.88
C THR A 27 -63.15 25.33 -11.57
N TYR A 28 -61.81 25.44 -11.61
CA TYR A 28 -60.99 25.66 -10.43
C TYR A 28 -60.36 27.06 -10.44
N ASN A 29 -60.42 27.73 -9.29
CA ASN A 29 -59.67 28.96 -9.06
C ASN A 29 -58.22 28.58 -8.76
N LYS A 30 -57.29 29.15 -9.53
CA LYS A 30 -55.87 28.87 -9.35
C LYS A 30 -55.37 29.56 -8.06
N PRO A 31 -54.71 28.85 -7.14
CA PRO A 31 -54.17 29.47 -5.94
C PRO A 31 -53.02 30.43 -6.29
N PHE A 32 -52.94 31.56 -5.57
CA PHE A 32 -51.89 32.54 -5.76
C PHE A 32 -50.57 32.05 -5.13
N LEU A 33 -49.70 31.49 -5.96
CA LEU A 33 -48.38 30.96 -5.57
C LEU A 33 -47.23 31.95 -5.84
N GLY A 34 -47.55 33.24 -6.00
CA GLY A 34 -46.59 34.32 -6.28
C GLY A 34 -46.90 35.09 -7.56
N GLY A 35 -46.59 36.39 -7.55
CA GLY A 35 -46.90 37.35 -8.59
C GLY A 35 -47.24 38.73 -8.02
N PHE A 36 -48.02 39.52 -8.76
CA PHE A 36 -48.46 40.86 -8.34
C PHE A 36 -49.97 40.98 -8.37
N ARG A 37 -50.56 41.65 -7.38
CA ARG A 37 -52.00 41.96 -7.34
C ARG A 37 -52.21 43.46 -7.52
N ASN A 38 -53.03 43.84 -8.49
CA ASN A 38 -53.38 45.24 -8.68
C ASN A 38 -54.38 45.67 -7.60
N MET A 39 -54.00 46.63 -6.76
CA MET A 39 -54.82 47.09 -5.62
C MET A 39 -56.13 47.78 -6.03
N ARG A 40 -56.21 48.37 -7.24
CA ARG A 40 -57.40 49.11 -7.68
C ARG A 40 -58.41 48.25 -8.42
N THR A 41 -57.94 47.34 -9.28
CA THR A 41 -58.82 46.45 -10.08
C THR A 41 -58.99 45.07 -9.46
N GLY A 42 -58.20 44.72 -8.44
CA GLY A 42 -58.23 43.43 -7.77
C GLY A 42 -57.66 42.27 -8.59
N VAL A 43 -57.25 42.51 -9.84
CA VAL A 43 -56.74 41.48 -10.76
C VAL A 43 -55.37 40.96 -10.31
N GLU A 44 -55.25 39.63 -10.27
CA GLU A 44 -54.03 38.93 -9.88
C GLU A 44 -53.23 38.48 -11.12
N PHE A 45 -51.97 38.89 -11.18
CA PHE A 45 -51.02 38.47 -12.22
C PHE A 45 -50.07 37.43 -11.62
N HIS A 46 -50.18 36.18 -12.07
CA HIS A 46 -49.33 35.09 -11.58
C HIS A 46 -48.03 34.94 -12.39
N ASN A 47 -46.94 34.56 -11.72
CA ASN A 47 -45.64 34.30 -12.36
C ASN A 47 -45.73 33.21 -13.47
N ALA A 48 -44.96 33.36 -14.55
CA ALA A 48 -45.03 32.49 -15.75
C ALA A 48 -44.95 30.98 -15.43
N GLY A 49 -44.06 30.58 -14.53
CA GLY A 49 -43.89 29.17 -14.13
C GLY A 49 -45.10 28.54 -13.42
N SER A 50 -46.06 29.34 -12.98
CA SER A 50 -47.30 28.84 -12.39
C SER A 50 -48.43 28.67 -13.42
N GLN A 51 -48.31 29.25 -14.63
CA GLN A 51 -49.42 29.37 -15.59
C GLN A 51 -49.73 28.06 -16.33
N THR A 52 -48.76 27.17 -16.49
CA THR A 52 -48.94 25.86 -17.14
C THR A 52 -49.11 24.74 -16.12
N ARG A 53 -50.04 23.81 -16.35
CA ARG A 53 -50.14 22.58 -15.54
C ARG A 53 -48.85 21.77 -15.71
N CYS A 54 -48.14 21.51 -14.61
CA CYS A 54 -46.98 20.62 -14.62
C CYS A 54 -47.38 19.22 -15.10
N LYS A 55 -46.56 18.57 -15.93
CA LYS A 55 -46.78 17.16 -16.33
C LYS A 55 -46.84 16.30 -15.05
N LYS A 56 -47.96 15.62 -14.82
CA LYS A 56 -48.08 14.66 -13.72
C LYS A 56 -47.04 13.56 -13.94
N ARG A 57 -46.15 13.38 -12.96
CA ARG A 57 -45.22 12.25 -12.98
C ARG A 57 -46.04 10.96 -12.80
N PRO A 58 -45.77 9.89 -13.57
CA PRO A 58 -46.45 8.62 -13.39
C PRO A 58 -46.22 8.13 -11.96
N ASP A 59 -47.30 7.72 -11.29
CA ASP A 59 -47.23 7.21 -9.93
C ASP A 59 -46.46 5.89 -9.94
N LYS A 60 -45.33 5.84 -9.22
CA LYS A 60 -44.45 4.67 -9.18
C LYS A 60 -44.94 3.60 -8.21
N GLY A 61 -46.09 3.81 -7.55
CA GLY A 61 -46.70 2.83 -6.63
C GLY A 61 -45.94 2.61 -5.32
N VAL A 62 -44.84 3.34 -5.10
CA VAL A 62 -43.99 3.26 -3.91
C VAL A 62 -43.94 4.62 -3.22
N LYS A 63 -44.34 4.68 -1.94
CA LYS A 63 -44.18 5.86 -1.10
C LYS A 63 -42.68 6.09 -0.84
N LEU A 64 -42.09 7.05 -1.54
CA LEU A 64 -40.71 7.49 -1.31
C LEU A 64 -40.72 8.56 -0.22
N PHE A 65 -40.20 8.23 0.96
CA PHE A 65 -39.95 9.20 2.02
C PHE A 65 -38.57 9.82 1.82
N CYS A 66 -38.54 11.11 1.47
CA CYS A 66 -37.31 11.89 1.41
C CYS A 66 -37.33 12.91 2.56
N ARG A 67 -36.25 12.95 3.36
CA ARG A 67 -36.08 13.86 4.50
C ARG A 67 -34.99 14.90 4.22
N GLU A 68 -34.68 15.13 2.95
CA GLU A 68 -33.67 16.12 2.57
C GLU A 68 -34.23 17.52 2.81
N THR A 69 -33.61 18.25 3.74
CA THR A 69 -33.84 19.67 3.96
C THR A 69 -32.62 20.44 3.49
N GLN A 70 -32.82 21.42 2.62
CA GLN A 70 -31.75 22.32 2.22
C GLN A 70 -31.50 23.32 3.36
N THR A 71 -30.32 23.28 3.97
CA THR A 71 -29.93 24.30 4.95
C THR A 71 -29.59 25.59 4.21
N VAL A 72 -30.46 26.60 4.34
CA VAL A 72 -30.30 27.89 3.68
C VAL A 72 -29.89 28.95 4.71
N TRP A 73 -29.01 29.87 4.30
CA TRP A 73 -28.65 31.03 5.11
C TRP A 73 -29.56 32.21 4.74
N GLU A 74 -30.62 32.43 5.53
CA GLU A 74 -31.58 33.50 5.29
C GLU A 74 -31.07 34.84 5.84
N LYS A 75 -31.17 35.90 5.02
CA LYS A 75 -30.88 37.29 5.42
C LYS A 75 -32.10 38.16 5.16
N ASN A 76 -32.63 38.76 6.22
CA ASN A 76 -33.68 39.77 6.08
C ASN A 76 -33.08 41.06 5.50
N LYS A 77 -33.62 41.51 4.35
CA LYS A 77 -33.32 42.81 3.76
C LYS A 77 -34.55 43.69 3.83
N LEU A 78 -34.44 44.83 4.51
CA LEU A 78 -35.51 45.81 4.57
C LEU A 78 -35.48 46.71 3.34
N GLN A 79 -36.63 47.00 2.76
CA GLN A 79 -36.81 47.95 1.66
C GLN A 79 -37.74 49.07 2.12
N GLN A 80 -37.29 50.32 1.95
CA GLN A 80 -38.09 51.51 2.29
C GLN A 80 -38.69 52.11 1.01
N THR A 81 -40.01 52.37 1.02
CA THR A 81 -40.71 53.07 -0.07
C THR A 81 -40.54 54.58 0.05
N ARG A 82 -40.71 55.32 -1.06
CA ARG A 82 -40.63 56.78 -1.07
C ARG A 82 -41.78 57.37 -0.26
N ASN A 83 -41.48 58.15 0.77
CA ASN A 83 -42.47 58.93 1.51
C ASN A 83 -42.49 60.37 0.97
N THR A 84 -43.66 60.87 0.57
CA THR A 84 -43.80 62.22 0.02
C THR A 84 -44.46 63.14 1.04
N THR A 85 -43.77 64.22 1.42
CA THR A 85 -44.31 65.29 2.25
C THR A 85 -44.50 66.53 1.39
N SER A 86 -45.62 67.24 1.57
CA SER A 86 -45.88 68.52 0.92
C SER A 86 -46.11 69.60 1.96
N THR A 87 -45.66 70.81 1.67
CA THR A 87 -45.84 71.99 2.52
C THR A 87 -46.50 73.08 1.69
N GLN A 88 -47.54 73.71 2.23
CA GLN A 88 -48.27 74.80 1.58
C GLN A 88 -48.15 76.05 2.46
N MET A 89 -47.67 77.16 1.88
CA MET A 89 -47.56 78.43 2.59
C MET A 89 -48.94 79.10 2.66
N THR A 90 -49.26 79.73 3.78
CA THR A 90 -50.44 80.58 3.90
C THR A 90 -50.23 81.86 3.09
N LYS A 91 -51.17 82.18 2.18
CA LYS A 91 -51.16 83.42 1.39
C LYS A 91 -52.58 84.00 1.37
N ILE A 92 -52.71 85.30 1.14
CA ILE A 92 -54.00 85.95 0.91
C ILE A 92 -54.74 85.21 -0.22
N GLY A 93 -55.88 84.59 0.11
CA GLY A 93 -56.69 83.74 -0.79
C GLY A 93 -56.46 82.22 -0.67
N VAL A 94 -55.47 81.75 0.08
CA VAL A 94 -55.20 80.31 0.32
C VAL A 94 -54.96 80.06 1.81
N TYR A 95 -55.93 79.43 2.46
CA TYR A 95 -55.89 79.08 3.88
C TYR A 95 -55.36 77.66 4.10
N VAL A 96 -54.41 77.51 5.01
CA VAL A 96 -53.87 76.22 5.47
C VAL A 96 -54.01 76.19 6.99
N SER A 97 -54.52 75.10 7.56
CA SER A 97 -54.79 74.98 8.99
C SER A 97 -53.53 74.65 9.79
N ASN A 98 -53.23 75.44 10.82
CA ASN A 98 -52.05 75.23 11.68
C ASN A 98 -52.34 74.39 12.94
N MET A 99 -53.52 73.75 13.05
CA MET A 99 -53.97 73.12 14.30
C MET A 99 -53.14 71.90 14.72
N THR A 100 -52.52 71.20 13.76
CA THR A 100 -51.68 70.02 14.01
C THR A 100 -50.18 70.37 14.13
N ASP A 101 -49.84 71.65 13.98
CA ASP A 101 -48.45 72.09 13.95
C ASP A 101 -47.85 72.14 15.36
N LYS A 102 -46.54 71.94 15.44
CA LYS A 102 -45.78 71.98 16.70
C LYS A 102 -44.77 73.11 16.65
N LEU A 103 -44.81 74.00 17.64
CA LEU A 103 -43.77 75.02 17.85
C LEU A 103 -42.57 74.36 18.53
N VAL A 104 -41.40 74.46 17.91
CA VAL A 104 -40.15 73.88 18.41
C VAL A 104 -39.12 74.99 18.56
N SER A 105 -38.49 75.09 19.74
CA SER A 105 -37.36 75.99 19.96
C SER A 105 -36.06 75.39 19.38
N PRO A 106 -35.23 76.18 18.68
CA PRO A 106 -33.99 75.67 18.11
C PRO A 106 -33.01 75.30 19.23
N GLY A 107 -32.48 74.08 19.16
CA GLY A 107 -31.34 73.66 19.98
C GLY A 107 -30.00 74.19 19.46
N LYS A 108 -28.89 73.79 20.10
CA LYS A 108 -27.54 74.08 19.59
C LYS A 108 -27.37 73.43 18.22
N TYR A 109 -27.07 74.24 17.21
CA TYR A 109 -26.74 73.73 15.88
C TYR A 109 -25.35 73.10 15.92
N PHE A 110 -25.23 71.90 15.33
CA PHE A 110 -23.96 71.19 15.24
C PHE A 110 -23.46 71.30 13.80
N THR A 111 -22.31 71.95 13.61
CA THR A 111 -21.77 72.14 12.26
C THR A 111 -21.31 70.80 11.68
N ALA A 112 -21.33 70.68 10.35
CA ALA A 112 -20.86 69.46 9.69
C ALA A 112 -19.40 69.13 10.06
N GLU A 113 -18.55 70.14 10.21
CA GLU A 113 -17.15 69.97 10.59
C GLU A 113 -16.98 69.43 12.02
N GLU A 114 -17.74 69.95 12.99
CA GLU A 114 -17.74 69.42 14.36
C GLU A 114 -18.23 67.97 14.41
N TYR A 115 -19.22 67.61 13.59
CA TYR A 115 -19.71 66.25 13.45
C TYR A 115 -18.69 65.29 12.87
N HIS A 116 -18.02 65.69 11.78
CA HIS A 116 -16.97 64.88 11.17
C HIS A 116 -15.77 64.72 12.10
N ARG A 117 -15.36 65.77 12.81
CA ARG A 117 -14.29 65.71 13.81
C ARG A 117 -14.61 64.72 14.94
N ARG A 118 -15.81 64.81 15.53
CA ARG A 118 -16.23 63.87 16.59
C ARG A 118 -16.27 62.42 16.10
N ARG A 119 -16.71 62.18 14.86
CA ARG A 119 -16.65 60.84 14.24
C ARG A 119 -15.23 60.36 14.03
N LEU A 120 -14.33 61.22 13.56
CA LEU A 120 -12.93 60.87 13.34
C LEU A 120 -12.26 60.45 14.65
N GLU A 121 -12.45 61.22 15.74
CA GLU A 121 -11.96 60.88 17.07
C GLU A 121 -12.48 59.51 17.54
N ALA A 122 -13.79 59.26 17.40
CA ALA A 122 -14.38 57.97 17.74
C ALA A 122 -13.83 56.81 16.89
N VAL A 123 -13.62 57.03 15.59
CA VAL A 123 -13.03 56.05 14.67
C VAL A 123 -11.59 55.73 15.06
N ILE A 124 -10.78 56.73 15.41
CA ILE A 124 -9.38 56.52 15.86
C ILE A 124 -9.36 55.64 17.11
N VAL A 125 -10.25 55.90 18.07
CA VAL A 125 -10.39 55.07 19.28
C VAL A 125 -10.76 53.64 18.93
N LEU A 126 -11.78 53.43 18.08
CA LEU A 126 -12.19 52.09 17.62
C LEU A 126 -11.05 51.37 16.89
N GLN A 127 -10.33 52.05 16.00
CA GLN A 127 -9.20 51.48 15.28
C GLN A 127 -8.06 51.09 16.23
N LYS A 128 -7.78 51.90 17.25
CA LYS A 128 -6.76 51.58 18.28
C LYS A 128 -7.13 50.30 19.03
N TYR A 129 -8.36 50.17 19.50
CA TYR A 129 -8.81 48.96 20.19
C TYR A 129 -8.87 47.74 19.27
N PHE A 130 -9.32 47.92 18.02
CA PHE A 130 -9.34 46.84 17.03
C PHE A 130 -7.93 46.33 16.70
N ARG A 131 -6.96 47.23 16.46
CA ARG A 131 -5.55 46.84 16.23
C ARG A 131 -4.98 46.07 17.42
N ARG A 132 -5.27 46.50 18.65
CA ARG A 132 -4.87 45.79 19.88
C ARG A 132 -5.51 44.40 19.94
N TRP A 133 -6.82 44.30 19.77
CA TRP A 133 -7.54 43.02 19.78
C TRP A 133 -7.03 42.06 18.71
N HIS A 134 -6.81 42.56 17.49
CA HIS A 134 -6.27 41.77 16.38
C HIS A 134 -4.86 41.25 16.71
N ALA A 135 -3.97 42.11 17.24
CA ALA A 135 -2.63 41.68 17.65
C ALA A 135 -2.66 40.61 18.76
N ILE A 136 -3.56 40.74 19.73
CA ILE A 136 -3.76 39.72 20.79
C ILE A 136 -4.18 38.38 20.18
N ASN A 137 -5.16 38.38 19.27
CA ASN A 137 -5.62 37.15 18.63
C ASN A 137 -4.54 36.50 17.76
N VAL A 138 -3.77 37.30 17.01
CA VAL A 138 -2.63 36.79 16.23
C VAL A 138 -1.60 36.13 17.14
N VAL A 139 -1.22 36.78 18.25
CA VAL A 139 -0.27 36.22 19.21
C VAL A 139 -0.82 34.97 19.89
N GLN A 140 -2.11 34.92 20.22
CA GLN A 140 -2.76 33.73 20.77
C GLN A 140 -2.71 32.57 19.78
N ASN A 141 -3.07 32.80 18.52
CA ASN A 141 -2.97 31.78 17.46
C ASN A 141 -1.52 31.29 17.28
N LEU A 142 -0.54 32.19 17.27
CA LEU A 142 0.89 31.81 17.20
C LEU A 142 1.34 30.97 18.43
N ARG A 143 0.84 31.29 19.63
CA ARG A 143 1.11 30.51 20.84
C ARG A 143 0.49 29.12 20.77
N GLU A 144 -0.73 29.00 20.25
CA GLU A 144 -1.41 27.71 20.04
C GLU A 144 -0.68 26.88 18.98
N GLN A 145 -0.32 27.47 17.85
CA GLN A 145 0.49 26.82 16.81
C GLN A 145 1.83 26.33 17.36
N LYS A 146 2.54 27.15 18.15
CA LYS A 146 3.78 26.74 18.82
C LYS A 146 3.54 25.58 19.79
N ARG A 147 2.46 25.61 20.59
CA ARG A 147 2.09 24.54 21.52
C ARG A 147 1.81 23.23 20.79
N LEU A 148 1.01 23.28 19.74
CA LEU A 148 0.69 22.12 18.90
C LEU A 148 1.95 21.54 18.25
N ARG A 149 2.83 22.41 17.74
CA ARG A 149 4.12 21.99 17.16
C ARG A 149 5.01 21.29 18.17
N LEU A 150 5.20 21.85 19.37
CA LEU A 150 6.00 21.23 20.43
C LEU A 150 5.40 19.91 20.92
N ALA A 151 4.07 19.83 21.03
CA ALA A 151 3.38 18.59 21.38
C ALA A 151 3.56 17.51 20.30
N TRP A 152 3.48 17.90 19.02
CA TRP A 152 3.75 17.01 17.90
C TRP A 152 5.20 16.52 17.89
N GLU A 153 6.18 17.41 18.08
CA GLU A 153 7.61 17.06 18.18
C GLU A 153 7.87 16.08 19.35
N ALA A 154 7.25 16.29 20.51
CA ALA A 154 7.37 15.40 21.66
C ALA A 154 6.73 14.01 21.43
N GLU A 155 5.55 13.95 20.82
CA GLU A 155 4.89 12.69 20.47
C GLU A 155 5.69 11.91 19.42
N GLU A 156 6.26 12.61 18.43
CA GLU A 156 7.11 12.03 17.39
C GLU A 156 8.36 11.39 17.98
N GLU A 157 9.05 12.08 18.89
CA GLU A 157 10.20 11.53 19.61
C GLU A 157 9.83 10.30 20.46
N LEU A 158 8.67 10.32 21.11
CA LEU A 158 8.18 9.18 21.87
C LEU A 158 7.80 8.01 20.94
N ARG A 159 7.25 8.29 19.76
CA ARG A 159 6.99 7.29 18.71
C ARG A 159 8.28 6.64 18.24
N LYS A 160 9.32 7.43 17.90
CA LYS A 160 10.64 6.91 17.51
C LYS A 160 11.27 6.03 18.59
N LYS A 161 11.19 6.44 19.86
CA LYS A 161 11.68 5.63 20.99
C LYS A 161 10.92 4.31 21.13
N ARG A 162 9.59 4.31 20.95
CA ARG A 162 8.76 3.09 20.95
C ARG A 162 9.13 2.17 19.79
N GLU A 163 9.21 2.69 18.56
CA GLU A 163 9.58 1.93 17.37
C GLU A 163 10.99 1.32 17.50
N LYS A 164 11.98 2.07 18.01
CA LYS A 164 13.34 1.56 18.26
C LYS A 164 13.34 0.44 19.30
N LYS A 165 12.61 0.60 20.41
CA LYS A 165 12.45 -0.44 21.44
C LYS A 165 11.78 -1.69 20.89
N GLU A 166 10.73 -1.54 20.09
CA GLU A 166 10.03 -2.67 19.49
C GLU A 166 10.91 -3.42 18.49
N LYS A 167 11.69 -2.71 17.67
CA LYS A 167 12.69 -3.33 16.77
C LYS A 167 13.72 -4.14 17.55
N LEU A 168 14.32 -3.55 18.59
CA LEU A 168 15.29 -4.26 19.45
C LEU A 168 14.66 -5.50 20.10
N ARG A 169 13.41 -5.40 20.56
CA ARG A 169 12.67 -6.53 21.11
C ARG A 169 12.47 -7.63 20.06
N ARG A 170 12.06 -7.29 18.83
CA ARG A 170 11.89 -8.27 17.74
C ARG A 170 13.20 -8.93 17.35
N GLU A 171 14.30 -8.18 17.28
CA GLU A 171 15.63 -8.75 17.04
C GLU A 171 16.03 -9.73 18.15
N TYR A 172 15.80 -9.35 19.41
CA TYR A 172 16.05 -10.23 20.55
C TYR A 172 15.20 -11.51 20.48
N GLU A 173 13.91 -11.40 20.17
CA GLU A 173 13.01 -12.55 19.97
C GLU A 173 13.48 -13.47 18.81
N ARG A 174 13.98 -12.89 17.71
CA ARG A 174 14.57 -13.64 16.58
C ARG A 174 15.85 -14.39 16.99
N LYS A 175 16.68 -13.80 17.85
CA LYS A 175 17.90 -14.45 18.39
C LYS A 175 17.56 -15.59 19.34
N LEU A 176 16.53 -15.42 20.17
CA LEU A 176 16.08 -16.46 21.10
C LEU A 176 15.51 -17.68 20.38
N ASN A 177 14.70 -17.46 19.35
CA ASN A 177 14.00 -18.52 18.61
C ASN A 177 14.27 -18.40 17.11
N PRO A 178 15.48 -18.76 16.62
CA PRO A 178 15.83 -18.63 15.22
C PRO A 178 15.05 -19.64 14.36
N LYS A 179 14.31 -19.15 13.36
CA LYS A 179 13.50 -20.01 12.47
C LYS A 179 13.88 -19.83 11.02
N THR A 180 14.16 -18.60 10.61
CA THR A 180 14.52 -18.26 9.24
C THR A 180 16.02 -18.33 9.05
N LYS A 181 16.46 -18.48 7.80
CA LYS A 181 17.89 -18.46 7.44
C LYS A 181 18.58 -17.18 7.89
N GLU A 182 17.83 -16.08 7.86
CA GLU A 182 18.29 -14.76 8.28
C GLU A 182 18.52 -14.66 9.79
N ASP A 183 17.70 -15.34 10.60
CA ASP A 183 17.90 -15.38 12.05
C ASP A 183 19.22 -16.07 12.38
N PHE A 184 19.56 -17.13 11.65
CA PHE A 184 20.85 -17.80 11.79
C PHE A 184 22.01 -16.92 11.29
N GLU A 185 21.85 -16.19 10.18
CA GLU A 185 22.86 -15.22 9.72
C GLU A 185 23.13 -14.14 10.79
N LEU A 186 22.10 -13.67 11.51
CA LEU A 186 22.26 -12.75 12.63
C LEU A 186 23.06 -13.37 13.79
N LEU A 187 22.75 -14.62 14.15
CA LEU A 187 23.48 -15.34 15.22
C LEU A 187 24.95 -15.58 14.87
N PHE A 188 25.25 -15.97 13.62
CA PHE A 188 26.64 -16.12 13.16
C PHE A 188 27.38 -14.78 13.13
N HIS A 189 26.70 -13.69 12.79
CA HIS A 189 27.28 -12.35 12.82
C HIS A 189 27.59 -11.88 14.25
N ASP A 190 26.67 -12.09 15.20
CA ASP A 190 26.90 -11.79 16.61
C ASP A 190 28.07 -12.63 17.17
N LEU A 191 28.16 -13.91 16.78
CA LEU A 191 29.29 -14.79 17.13
C LEU A 191 30.61 -14.21 16.63
N GLU A 192 30.65 -13.70 15.39
CA GLU A 192 31.85 -13.09 14.81
C GLU A 192 32.25 -11.80 15.52
N LEU A 193 31.28 -10.98 15.90
CA LEU A 193 31.53 -9.76 16.67
C LEU A 193 32.11 -10.10 18.05
N TRP A 194 31.50 -11.04 18.76
CA TRP A 194 31.99 -11.53 20.04
C TRP A 194 33.40 -12.13 19.92
N MET A 195 33.66 -12.93 18.88
CA MET A 195 35.00 -13.48 18.62
C MET A 195 36.04 -12.38 18.44
N LYS A 196 35.75 -11.31 17.70
CA LYS A 196 36.67 -10.17 17.52
C LYS A 196 36.95 -9.46 18.85
N GLU A 197 35.91 -9.20 19.63
CA GLU A 197 36.03 -8.55 20.94
C GLU A 197 36.88 -9.39 21.91
N GLU A 198 36.64 -10.70 22.00
CA GLU A 198 37.42 -11.62 22.83
C GLU A 198 38.86 -11.76 22.35
N ILE A 199 39.08 -11.84 21.02
CA ILE A 199 40.43 -11.89 20.47
C ILE A 199 41.20 -10.63 20.82
N GLU A 200 40.58 -9.45 20.68
CA GLU A 200 41.20 -8.19 21.09
C GLU A 200 41.50 -8.15 22.59
N GLN A 201 40.58 -8.63 23.42
CA GLN A 201 40.74 -8.67 24.87
C GLN A 201 41.90 -9.60 25.27
N ILE A 202 41.96 -10.80 24.70
CA ILE A 202 43.06 -11.76 24.93
C ILE A 202 44.39 -11.18 24.46
N ASN A 203 44.41 -10.53 23.29
CA ASN A 203 45.61 -9.88 22.76
C ASN A 203 46.14 -8.76 23.67
N ARG A 204 45.25 -8.04 24.35
CA ARG A 204 45.62 -6.95 25.28
C ARG A 204 46.11 -7.47 26.64
N THR A 205 45.59 -8.61 27.09
CA THR A 205 45.76 -9.10 28.46
C THR A 205 46.85 -10.17 28.61
N LEU A 206 46.97 -11.07 27.63
CA LEU A 206 47.81 -12.27 27.73
C LEU A 206 48.90 -12.31 26.66
N THR A 207 50.04 -12.90 26.99
CA THR A 207 51.16 -13.09 26.04
C THR A 207 51.71 -14.52 26.11
N GLY A 208 52.47 -14.93 25.09
CA GLY A 208 53.15 -16.22 25.08
C GLY A 208 52.23 -17.45 25.07
N ALA A 209 52.50 -18.40 25.98
CA ALA A 209 51.78 -19.68 26.05
C ALA A 209 50.35 -19.54 26.60
N GLU A 210 50.13 -18.66 27.58
CA GLU A 210 48.81 -18.40 28.18
C GLU A 210 47.83 -17.84 27.14
N ARG A 211 48.31 -16.95 26.26
CA ARG A 211 47.53 -16.45 25.12
C ARG A 211 47.07 -17.57 24.19
N LYS A 212 47.95 -18.53 23.88
CA LYS A 212 47.61 -19.68 23.03
C LYS A 212 46.58 -20.58 23.70
N ALA A 213 46.73 -20.84 25.00
CA ALA A 213 45.75 -21.62 25.76
C ALA A 213 44.37 -20.94 25.80
N ALA A 214 44.35 -19.61 26.01
CA ALA A 214 43.11 -18.82 25.97
C ALA A 214 42.44 -18.87 24.60
N PHE A 215 43.21 -18.81 23.50
CA PHE A 215 42.66 -18.98 22.15
C PHE A 215 42.10 -20.38 21.89
N CYS A 216 42.76 -21.43 22.38
CA CYS A 216 42.19 -22.78 22.29
C CYS A 216 40.85 -22.86 23.01
N GLY A 217 40.76 -22.32 24.24
CA GLY A 217 39.51 -22.26 24.99
C GLY A 217 38.42 -21.42 24.30
N LEU A 218 38.80 -20.33 23.63
CA LEU A 218 37.88 -19.52 22.83
C LEU A 218 37.35 -20.29 21.61
N LEU A 219 38.22 -20.99 20.87
CA LEU A 219 37.86 -21.83 19.74
C LEU A 219 36.94 -22.99 20.15
N GLU A 220 37.16 -23.60 21.32
CA GLU A 220 36.27 -24.64 21.85
C GLU A 220 34.86 -24.10 22.13
N ARG A 221 34.75 -22.92 22.73
CA ARG A 221 33.46 -22.25 22.94
C ARG A 221 32.77 -21.91 21.62
N GLU A 222 33.51 -21.41 20.64
CA GLU A 222 33.01 -21.16 19.30
C GLU A 222 32.45 -22.43 18.66
N ALA A 223 33.19 -23.54 18.71
CA ALA A 223 32.74 -24.82 18.17
C ALA A 223 31.48 -25.34 18.85
N GLN A 224 31.35 -25.17 20.18
CA GLN A 224 30.14 -25.51 20.93
C GLN A 224 28.93 -24.67 20.50
N LEU A 225 29.12 -23.36 20.30
CA LEU A 225 28.07 -22.46 19.82
C LEU A 225 27.64 -22.81 18.39
N ILE A 226 28.59 -23.07 17.49
CA ILE A 226 28.31 -23.51 16.12
C ILE A 226 27.53 -24.83 16.11
N ALA A 227 27.91 -25.80 16.95
CA ALA A 227 27.19 -27.06 17.10
C ALA A 227 25.76 -26.84 17.65
N CYS A 228 25.60 -25.91 18.59
CA CYS A 228 24.30 -25.51 19.10
C CYS A 228 23.42 -24.89 18.00
N PHE A 229 23.96 -23.94 17.23
CA PHE A 229 23.27 -23.33 16.09
C PHE A 229 22.90 -24.38 15.03
N GLY A 230 23.78 -25.35 14.78
CA GLY A 230 23.51 -26.48 13.90
C GLY A 230 22.28 -27.30 14.34
N ARG A 231 22.16 -27.62 15.64
CA ARG A 231 20.99 -28.31 16.19
C ARG A 231 19.70 -27.49 16.05
N HIS A 232 19.75 -26.21 16.36
CA HIS A 232 18.60 -25.31 16.15
C HIS A 232 18.21 -25.20 14.67
N LYS A 233 19.20 -25.16 13.76
CA LYS A 233 18.97 -25.13 12.31
C LYS A 233 18.28 -26.40 11.81
N LEU A 234 18.64 -27.57 12.35
CA LEU A 234 17.96 -28.83 12.04
C LEU A 234 16.50 -28.78 12.50
N HIS A 235 16.24 -28.43 13.76
CA HIS A 235 14.89 -28.34 14.30
C HIS A 235 14.02 -27.31 13.54
N ALA A 236 14.56 -26.12 13.27
CA ALA A 236 13.88 -25.10 12.48
C ALA A 236 13.59 -25.57 11.05
N ASN A 237 14.51 -26.32 10.43
CA ASN A 237 14.29 -26.90 9.11
C ASN A 237 13.17 -27.94 9.11
N GLU A 238 13.08 -28.80 10.13
CA GLU A 238 11.99 -29.77 10.27
C GLU A 238 10.63 -29.07 10.38
N GLU A 239 10.50 -28.07 11.25
CA GLU A 239 9.27 -27.27 11.37
C GLU A 239 8.94 -26.54 10.06
N ASN A 240 9.93 -25.92 9.43
CA ASN A 240 9.75 -25.18 8.19
C ASN A 240 9.37 -26.10 7.03
N GLN A 241 9.90 -27.33 6.99
CA GLN A 241 9.51 -28.34 6.02
C GLN A 241 8.04 -28.71 6.19
N GLN A 242 7.57 -28.97 7.42
CA GLN A 242 6.16 -29.24 7.69
C GLN A 242 5.26 -28.08 7.27
N LYS A 243 5.63 -26.84 7.62
CA LYS A 243 4.91 -25.62 7.19
C LYS A 243 4.92 -25.46 5.67
N ALA A 244 6.03 -25.73 5.00
CA ALA A 244 6.14 -25.63 3.55
C ALA A 244 5.29 -26.68 2.83
N ILE A 245 5.17 -27.89 3.39
CA ILE A 245 4.29 -28.93 2.88
C ILE A 245 2.83 -28.48 3.00
N LEU A 246 2.40 -28.04 4.18
CA LEU A 246 1.03 -27.55 4.37
C LEU A 246 0.72 -26.35 3.47
N HIS A 247 1.64 -25.39 3.37
CA HIS A 247 1.49 -24.25 2.48
C HIS A 247 1.40 -24.65 0.99
N LEU A 248 2.17 -25.64 0.55
CA LEU A 248 2.06 -26.19 -0.81
C LEU A 248 0.65 -26.75 -1.04
N LEU A 249 0.17 -27.60 -0.13
CA LEU A 249 -1.13 -28.26 -0.24
C LEU A 249 -2.29 -27.23 -0.15
N ASP A 250 -2.21 -26.27 0.77
CA ASP A 250 -3.16 -25.16 0.88
C ASP A 250 -3.23 -24.35 -0.41
N LYS A 251 -2.08 -24.08 -1.04
CA LYS A 251 -2.02 -23.37 -2.32
C LYS A 251 -2.65 -24.18 -3.46
N CYS A 252 -2.61 -25.50 -3.41
CA CYS A 252 -3.32 -26.36 -4.37
C CYS A 252 -4.84 -26.32 -4.16
N ALA A 253 -5.27 -26.23 -2.90
CA ALA A 253 -6.69 -26.23 -2.51
C ALA A 253 -7.38 -24.84 -2.62
N GLN A 254 -6.61 -23.79 -2.89
CA GLN A 254 -7.13 -22.43 -3.03
C GLN A 254 -7.96 -22.26 -4.31
N PRO A 255 -9.10 -21.54 -4.24
CA PRO A 255 -9.88 -21.21 -5.43
C PRO A 255 -9.08 -20.30 -6.35
N LYS A 256 -9.36 -20.37 -7.65
CA LYS A 256 -8.77 -19.44 -8.62
C LYS A 256 -9.38 -18.05 -8.41
N ARG A 257 -8.52 -17.04 -8.26
CA ARG A 257 -8.92 -15.65 -8.02
C ARG A 257 -8.46 -14.75 -9.16
N TRP A 258 -9.37 -13.96 -9.72
CA TRP A 258 -9.04 -12.91 -10.69
C TRP A 258 -9.89 -11.68 -10.45
N LYS A 259 -9.38 -10.51 -10.86
CA LYS A 259 -10.15 -9.26 -10.85
C LYS A 259 -11.00 -9.22 -12.11
N ALA A 260 -12.32 -9.14 -11.95
CA ALA A 260 -13.24 -8.88 -13.05
C ALA A 260 -13.05 -7.44 -13.58
N TYR A 261 -13.65 -7.14 -14.73
CA TYR A 261 -13.61 -5.80 -15.32
C TYR A 261 -14.21 -4.73 -14.38
N ASP A 262 -15.15 -5.12 -13.51
CA ASP A 262 -15.75 -4.28 -12.46
C ASP A 262 -14.82 -4.00 -11.26
N GLY A 263 -13.58 -4.50 -11.27
CA GLY A 263 -12.62 -4.38 -10.16
C GLY A 263 -12.89 -5.29 -8.96
N LYS A 264 -14.01 -6.03 -8.96
CA LYS A 264 -14.33 -7.04 -7.94
C LYS A 264 -13.48 -8.31 -8.15
N ILE A 265 -13.03 -8.92 -7.06
CA ILE A 265 -12.32 -10.20 -7.09
C ILE A 265 -13.37 -11.32 -7.15
N THR A 266 -13.33 -12.14 -8.19
CA THR A 266 -14.17 -13.33 -8.33
C THR A 266 -13.34 -14.56 -7.96
N GLU A 267 -13.92 -15.48 -7.18
CA GLU A 267 -13.32 -16.74 -6.79
C GLU A 267 -14.06 -17.90 -7.46
N MET A 268 -13.33 -18.87 -8.00
CA MET A 268 -13.90 -20.06 -8.64
C MET A 268 -13.21 -21.32 -8.13
N ASP A 269 -14.03 -22.25 -7.63
CA ASP A 269 -13.61 -23.63 -7.40
C ASP A 269 -13.76 -24.45 -8.70
N THR A 270 -12.72 -25.20 -9.02
CA THR A 270 -12.68 -26.16 -10.13
C THR A 270 -12.70 -27.57 -9.56
N ARG A 271 -12.99 -28.58 -10.39
CA ARG A 271 -12.91 -29.99 -9.96
C ARG A 271 -11.53 -30.32 -9.38
N ASP A 272 -10.47 -29.78 -9.97
CA ASP A 272 -9.10 -29.99 -9.51
C ASP A 272 -8.81 -29.34 -8.15
N THR A 273 -9.35 -28.13 -7.89
CA THR A 273 -9.16 -27.46 -6.58
C THR A 273 -9.97 -28.12 -5.47
N LEU A 274 -11.15 -28.66 -5.79
CA LEU A 274 -11.94 -29.50 -4.87
C LEU A 274 -11.19 -30.79 -4.55
N ARG A 275 -10.64 -31.49 -5.56
CA ARG A 275 -9.83 -32.69 -5.35
C ARG A 275 -8.59 -32.40 -4.51
N ALA A 276 -7.90 -31.29 -4.75
CA ALA A 276 -6.76 -30.87 -3.94
C ALA A 276 -7.14 -30.59 -2.47
N ARG A 277 -8.36 -30.08 -2.23
CA ARG A 277 -8.91 -29.85 -0.88
C ARG A 277 -9.19 -31.16 -0.16
N GLU A 278 -9.80 -32.14 -0.83
CA GLU A 278 -9.99 -33.51 -0.29
C GLU A 278 -8.65 -34.14 0.12
N LEU A 279 -7.65 -34.10 -0.78
CA LEU A 279 -6.32 -34.66 -0.50
C LEU A 279 -5.61 -33.95 0.66
N LEU A 280 -5.78 -32.63 0.78
CA LEU A 280 -5.25 -31.84 1.89
C LEU A 280 -5.91 -32.22 3.22
N GLU A 281 -7.23 -32.40 3.25
CA GLU A 281 -7.97 -32.83 4.44
C GLU A 281 -7.50 -34.21 4.91
N ILE A 282 -7.38 -35.16 4.00
CA ILE A 282 -6.85 -36.50 4.30
C ILE A 282 -5.42 -36.39 4.85
N TYR A 283 -4.55 -35.59 4.24
CA TYR A 283 -3.18 -35.40 4.71
C TYR A 283 -3.13 -34.82 6.12
N ARG A 284 -3.96 -33.82 6.41
CA ARG A 284 -4.08 -33.24 7.75
C ARG A 284 -4.51 -34.31 8.75
N SER A 285 -5.56 -35.06 8.46
CA SER A 285 -6.08 -36.12 9.32
C SER A 285 -5.04 -37.22 9.59
N ILE A 286 -4.24 -37.61 8.59
CA ILE A 286 -3.21 -38.64 8.81
C ILE A 286 -2.03 -38.11 9.63
N SER A 287 -1.72 -36.81 9.49
CA SER A 287 -0.59 -36.18 10.18
C SER A 287 -0.86 -35.82 11.64
N MET A 288 -2.11 -35.84 12.10
CA MET A 288 -2.46 -35.56 13.50
C MET A 288 -1.97 -36.70 14.42
N LYS A 289 -1.38 -36.34 15.57
CA LYS A 289 -0.76 -37.30 16.49
C LYS A 289 -1.74 -37.87 17.52
N ASP A 290 -2.68 -37.05 17.99
CA ASP A 290 -3.55 -37.35 19.13
C ASP A 290 -4.99 -37.63 18.65
N ILE A 291 -5.17 -38.73 17.90
CA ILE A 291 -6.49 -39.16 17.39
C ILE A 291 -6.87 -40.47 18.09
N PRO A 292 -8.11 -40.63 18.58
CA PRO A 292 -8.57 -41.91 19.11
C PRO A 292 -8.51 -43.03 18.07
N LYS A 293 -8.34 -44.27 18.52
CA LYS A 293 -8.09 -45.43 17.64
C LYS A 293 -9.14 -45.61 16.56
N ASP A 294 -10.42 -45.43 16.90
CA ASP A 294 -11.55 -45.62 15.98
C ASP A 294 -11.53 -44.58 14.85
N GLU A 295 -11.40 -43.29 15.20
CA GLU A 295 -11.29 -42.21 14.21
C GLU A 295 -10.04 -42.37 13.33
N ARG A 296 -8.92 -42.83 13.91
CA ARG A 296 -7.70 -43.13 13.14
C ARG A 296 -7.94 -44.24 12.12
N MET A 297 -8.69 -45.26 12.49
CA MET A 297 -9.02 -46.38 11.61
C MET A 297 -9.91 -45.91 10.44
N ASP A 298 -10.88 -45.04 10.70
CA ASP A 298 -11.73 -44.43 9.66
C ASP A 298 -10.92 -43.56 8.69
N VAL A 299 -9.97 -42.77 9.20
CA VAL A 299 -9.05 -41.97 8.37
C VAL A 299 -8.20 -42.87 7.48
N LEU A 300 -7.68 -43.98 8.01
CA LEU A 300 -6.88 -44.95 7.24
C LEU A 300 -7.71 -45.66 6.16
N LEU A 301 -8.97 -45.98 6.45
CA LEU A 301 -9.90 -46.54 5.47
C LEU A 301 -10.21 -45.55 4.35
N THR A 302 -10.43 -44.28 4.70
CA THR A 302 -10.63 -43.19 3.73
C THR A 302 -9.42 -43.03 2.83
N LEU A 303 -8.21 -43.00 3.41
CA LEU A 303 -6.95 -42.97 2.66
C LEU A 303 -6.83 -44.16 1.72
N ARG A 304 -7.12 -45.38 2.20
CA ARG A 304 -7.07 -46.60 1.38
C ARG A 304 -7.99 -46.52 0.18
N CYS A 305 -9.21 -46.01 0.33
CA CYS A 305 -10.16 -45.83 -0.77
C CYS A 305 -9.64 -44.82 -1.81
N THR A 306 -9.14 -43.67 -1.38
CA THR A 306 -8.64 -42.62 -2.30
C THR A 306 -7.38 -43.03 -3.06
N VAL A 307 -6.52 -43.84 -2.46
CA VAL A 307 -5.27 -44.32 -3.06
C VAL A 307 -5.51 -45.47 -4.04
N LYS A 308 -6.58 -46.26 -3.86
CA LYS A 308 -6.98 -47.34 -4.78
C LYS A 308 -7.50 -46.85 -6.14
N GLU A 309 -7.82 -45.57 -6.27
CA GLU A 309 -8.26 -44.99 -7.56
C GLU A 309 -7.16 -45.07 -8.64
N HIS A 310 -5.89 -45.12 -8.24
CA HIS A 310 -4.74 -45.23 -9.15
C HIS A 310 -3.85 -46.41 -8.77
N GLU A 311 -3.84 -47.47 -9.58
CA GLU A 311 -2.97 -48.63 -9.31
C GLU A 311 -1.54 -48.40 -9.80
N CYS A 312 -0.61 -48.23 -8.87
CA CYS A 312 0.82 -48.18 -9.14
C CYS A 312 1.62 -48.77 -7.96
N LYS A 313 2.95 -48.91 -8.13
CA LYS A 313 3.81 -49.47 -7.07
C LYS A 313 3.72 -48.70 -5.76
N LEU A 314 3.64 -47.36 -5.84
CA LEU A 314 3.52 -46.48 -4.68
C LEU A 314 2.20 -46.71 -3.93
N THR A 315 1.08 -46.84 -4.65
CA THR A 315 -0.24 -47.04 -4.02
C THR A 315 -0.36 -48.41 -3.35
N ARG A 316 0.24 -49.46 -3.93
CA ARG A 316 0.35 -50.78 -3.30
C ARG A 316 1.13 -50.73 -1.98
N GLU A 317 2.28 -50.06 -1.97
CA GLU A 317 3.08 -49.91 -0.74
C GLU A 317 2.32 -49.13 0.35
N ILE A 318 1.60 -48.06 -0.03
CA ILE A 318 0.76 -47.31 0.91
C ILE A 318 -0.32 -48.22 1.52
N VAL A 319 -1.02 -49.01 0.69
CA VAL A 319 -2.08 -49.92 1.16
C VAL A 319 -1.53 -51.00 2.10
N GLU A 320 -0.40 -51.62 1.77
CA GLU A 320 0.25 -52.62 2.63
C GLU A 320 0.63 -52.03 4.01
N LEU A 321 1.13 -50.79 4.03
CA LEU A 321 1.48 -50.11 5.29
C LEU A 321 0.23 -49.72 6.09
N ILE A 322 -0.87 -49.34 5.43
CA ILE A 322 -2.15 -49.07 6.07
C ILE A 322 -2.69 -50.34 6.72
N ASP A 323 -2.75 -51.45 5.98
CA ASP A 323 -3.26 -52.73 6.50
C ASP A 323 -2.40 -53.21 7.68
N ARG A 324 -1.09 -52.97 7.63
CA ARG A 324 -0.18 -53.22 8.75
C ARG A 324 -0.40 -52.29 9.95
N GLU A 325 -0.70 -51.01 9.75
CA GLU A 325 -1.05 -50.11 10.87
C GLU A 325 -2.34 -50.58 11.54
N ILE A 326 -3.35 -50.94 10.75
CA ILE A 326 -4.64 -51.45 11.25
C ILE A 326 -4.44 -52.73 12.07
N ASP A 327 -3.74 -53.74 11.55
CA ASP A 327 -3.47 -55.00 12.27
C ASP A 327 -2.73 -54.77 13.60
N LEU A 328 -1.71 -53.91 13.61
CA LEU A 328 -0.97 -53.58 14.83
C LEU A 328 -1.83 -52.80 15.84
N MET A 329 -2.73 -51.94 15.37
CA MET A 329 -3.67 -51.24 16.24
C MET A 329 -4.72 -52.17 16.85
N THR A 330 -5.25 -53.12 16.07
CA THR A 330 -6.20 -54.14 16.56
C THR A 330 -5.56 -55.05 17.63
N ARG A 331 -4.22 -55.16 17.63
CA ARG A 331 -3.44 -55.89 18.65
C ARG A 331 -3.01 -55.03 19.83
N ASP A 332 -3.51 -53.81 19.95
CA ASP A 332 -3.21 -52.87 21.04
C ASP A 332 -1.71 -52.54 21.21
N VAL A 333 -0.96 -52.47 20.10
CA VAL A 333 0.42 -51.98 20.13
C VAL A 333 0.47 -50.52 20.57
N LYS A 334 1.42 -50.18 21.44
CA LYS A 334 1.61 -48.80 21.93
C LYS A 334 1.90 -47.83 20.79
N GLU A 335 1.30 -46.65 20.84
CA GLU A 335 1.40 -45.62 19.78
C GLU A 335 2.82 -45.16 19.49
N CYS A 336 3.68 -45.08 20.51
CA CYS A 336 5.10 -44.73 20.36
C CYS A 336 5.86 -45.67 19.40
N ASN A 337 5.45 -46.95 19.32
CA ASN A 337 6.06 -47.93 18.43
C ASN A 337 5.56 -47.79 16.98
N LEU A 338 4.44 -47.08 16.76
CA LEU A 338 3.86 -46.85 15.44
C LEU A 338 4.35 -45.57 14.78
N GLU A 339 5.12 -44.72 15.47
CA GLU A 339 5.57 -43.42 14.95
C GLU A 339 6.30 -43.52 13.61
N GLY A 340 7.22 -44.50 13.48
CA GLY A 340 7.97 -44.72 12.24
C GLY A 340 7.06 -45.13 11.08
N LEU A 341 6.10 -46.02 11.35
CA LEU A 341 5.11 -46.47 10.36
C LEU A 341 4.22 -45.31 9.91
N ARG A 342 3.68 -44.54 10.86
CA ARG A 342 2.84 -43.35 10.60
C ARG A 342 3.59 -42.30 9.77
N LYS A 343 4.85 -42.00 10.12
CA LYS A 343 5.71 -41.08 9.34
C LYS A 343 5.93 -41.57 7.92
N ARG A 344 6.13 -42.88 7.72
CA ARG A 344 6.31 -43.48 6.39
C ARG A 344 5.03 -43.35 5.57
N ILE A 345 3.86 -43.68 6.12
CA ILE A 345 2.56 -43.53 5.45
C ILE A 345 2.33 -42.07 5.05
N CYS A 346 2.51 -41.11 5.97
CA CYS A 346 2.41 -39.67 5.65
C CYS A 346 3.35 -39.25 4.51
N THR A 347 4.59 -39.74 4.51
CA THR A 347 5.61 -39.37 3.51
C THR A 347 5.26 -39.94 2.14
N LEU A 348 4.85 -41.21 2.06
CA LEU A 348 4.43 -41.83 0.80
C LEU A 348 3.14 -41.21 0.27
N PHE A 349 2.18 -40.90 1.13
CA PHE A 349 0.97 -40.18 0.72
C PHE A 349 1.30 -38.77 0.20
N LEU A 350 2.26 -38.07 0.80
CA LEU A 350 2.74 -36.80 0.26
C LEU A 350 3.38 -36.96 -1.14
N GLN A 351 4.10 -38.06 -1.38
CA GLN A 351 4.63 -38.37 -2.72
C GLN A 351 3.49 -38.62 -3.71
N TYR A 352 2.45 -39.35 -3.29
CA TYR A 352 1.25 -39.60 -4.08
C TYR A 352 0.53 -38.29 -4.46
N ILE A 353 0.33 -37.38 -3.51
CA ILE A 353 -0.29 -36.06 -3.78
C ILE A 353 0.56 -35.22 -4.75
N LYS A 354 1.88 -35.42 -4.77
CA LYS A 354 2.77 -34.69 -5.69
C LYS A 354 2.74 -35.21 -7.13
N ILE A 355 2.04 -36.32 -7.40
CA ILE A 355 1.87 -36.84 -8.75
C ILE A 355 0.85 -35.95 -9.50
N PRO A 356 1.23 -35.32 -10.62
CA PRO A 356 0.35 -34.43 -11.38
C PRO A 356 -0.93 -35.08 -11.92
N GLU A 357 -0.88 -36.38 -12.20
CA GLU A 357 -2.04 -37.16 -12.64
C GLU A 357 -3.10 -37.28 -11.53
N VAL A 358 -2.66 -37.33 -10.27
CA VAL A 358 -3.52 -37.43 -9.08
C VAL A 358 -3.98 -36.05 -8.62
N ASN A 359 -3.07 -35.06 -8.67
CA ASN A 359 -3.34 -33.67 -8.31
C ASN A 359 -2.87 -32.72 -9.40
N PRO A 360 -3.76 -32.35 -10.34
CA PRO A 360 -3.43 -31.47 -11.45
C PRO A 360 -2.92 -30.09 -11.01
N GLN A 361 -3.40 -29.56 -9.87
CA GLN A 361 -3.00 -28.24 -9.37
C GLN A 361 -1.53 -28.18 -8.91
N VAL A 362 -0.94 -29.33 -8.55
CA VAL A 362 0.45 -29.39 -8.08
C VAL A 362 1.44 -29.15 -9.24
N ALA A 363 1.06 -29.45 -10.49
CA ALA A 363 1.92 -29.37 -11.66
C ALA A 363 2.67 -28.03 -11.80
N GLY A 364 1.98 -26.91 -11.55
CA GLY A 364 2.55 -25.57 -11.63
C GLY A 364 3.33 -25.12 -10.38
N LEU A 365 3.26 -25.88 -9.29
CA LEU A 365 3.91 -25.56 -8.01
C LEU A 365 5.16 -26.40 -7.74
N LEU A 366 5.37 -27.47 -8.50
CA LEU A 366 6.60 -28.28 -8.42
C LEU A 366 7.81 -27.47 -8.92
N LYS A 367 8.94 -27.62 -8.23
CA LYS A 367 10.19 -26.95 -8.61
C LYS A 367 10.78 -27.47 -9.91
N VAL A 368 10.54 -28.75 -10.21
CA VAL A 368 11.05 -29.41 -11.41
C VAL A 368 9.94 -29.36 -12.46
N PRO A 369 10.14 -28.68 -13.61
CA PRO A 369 9.22 -28.74 -14.73
C PRO A 369 9.04 -30.18 -15.21
N GLN A 370 7.82 -30.57 -15.56
CA GLN A 370 7.53 -31.92 -16.08
C GLN A 370 8.12 -32.17 -17.48
N ASP A 371 8.36 -31.10 -18.24
CA ASP A 371 8.90 -31.16 -19.59
C ASP A 371 10.44 -31.09 -19.55
N PRO A 372 11.16 -32.18 -19.91
CA PRO A 372 12.62 -32.24 -19.84
C PRO A 372 13.31 -31.19 -20.71
N LEU A 373 12.69 -30.78 -21.83
CA LEU A 373 13.28 -29.83 -22.77
C LEU A 373 13.39 -28.41 -22.18
N LYS A 374 12.54 -28.07 -21.19
CA LYS A 374 12.59 -26.78 -20.49
C LYS A 374 13.74 -26.70 -19.50
N LEU A 375 14.30 -27.83 -19.06
CA LEU A 375 15.45 -27.87 -18.17
C LEU A 375 16.74 -27.44 -18.89
N TYR A 376 16.92 -27.81 -20.15
CA TYR A 376 18.18 -27.59 -20.87
C TYR A 376 18.45 -26.13 -21.27
N LYS A 377 17.42 -25.28 -21.38
CA LYS A 377 17.58 -23.92 -21.93
C LYS A 377 18.14 -22.89 -20.94
N ASN A 378 18.13 -23.16 -19.63
CA ASN A 378 18.43 -22.17 -18.58
C ASN A 378 19.26 -22.73 -17.41
N THR A 379 20.01 -23.81 -17.61
CA THR A 379 20.86 -24.42 -16.58
C THR A 379 22.31 -23.98 -16.72
N TYR A 380 22.91 -23.68 -15.56
CA TYR A 380 24.28 -23.22 -15.43
C TYR A 380 25.01 -24.06 -14.39
N PHE A 381 26.31 -24.23 -14.59
CA PHE A 381 27.13 -25.07 -13.72
C PHE A 381 27.72 -24.27 -12.56
N CYS A 382 27.54 -24.77 -11.34
CA CYS A 382 28.20 -24.22 -10.17
C CYS A 382 29.53 -24.94 -9.91
N HIS A 383 30.64 -24.19 -9.97
CA HIS A 383 31.99 -24.72 -9.75
C HIS A 383 32.29 -25.16 -8.30
N SER A 384 31.42 -24.84 -7.33
CA SER A 384 31.66 -25.19 -5.91
C SER A 384 30.87 -26.39 -5.42
N CYS A 385 29.70 -26.67 -5.98
CA CYS A 385 28.89 -27.84 -5.61
C CYS A 385 28.67 -28.80 -6.77
N GLU A 386 29.27 -28.53 -7.93
CA GLU A 386 29.23 -29.37 -9.14
C GLU A 386 27.82 -29.68 -9.66
N ASN A 387 26.84 -28.85 -9.28
CA ASN A 387 25.44 -29.04 -9.67
C ASN A 387 25.04 -28.08 -10.81
N TYR A 388 24.19 -28.57 -11.69
CA TYR A 388 23.50 -27.76 -12.70
C TYR A 388 22.24 -27.13 -12.08
N LEU A 389 22.18 -25.80 -12.08
CA LEU A 389 21.12 -25.02 -11.45
C LEU A 389 20.57 -23.97 -12.40
N PRO A 390 19.31 -23.53 -12.23
CA PRO A 390 18.75 -22.46 -13.05
C PRO A 390 19.44 -21.12 -12.77
N SER A 391 19.42 -20.18 -13.72
CA SER A 391 19.99 -18.82 -13.57
C SER A 391 19.53 -18.10 -12.30
N THR A 392 18.30 -18.33 -11.87
CA THR A 392 17.71 -17.73 -10.66
C THR A 392 18.44 -18.10 -9.37
N GLU A 393 19.18 -19.22 -9.35
CA GLU A 393 19.93 -19.68 -8.18
C GLU A 393 21.35 -19.12 -8.11
N PHE A 394 21.75 -18.28 -9.06
CA PHE A 394 23.06 -17.62 -9.05
C PHE A 394 22.93 -16.17 -8.60
N ILE A 395 23.99 -15.70 -7.95
CA ILE A 395 24.23 -14.28 -7.69
C ILE A 395 25.16 -13.84 -8.82
N ILE A 396 24.74 -12.85 -9.58
CA ILE A 396 25.56 -12.27 -10.65
C ILE A 396 25.87 -10.86 -10.16
N PRO A 397 27.03 -10.66 -9.51
CA PRO A 397 27.51 -9.33 -9.19
C PRO A 397 27.53 -8.46 -10.45
N ALA A 398 27.26 -7.17 -10.28
CA ALA A 398 27.17 -6.25 -11.41
C ALA A 398 28.50 -6.08 -12.19
N ASN A 399 29.61 -6.59 -11.67
CA ASN A 399 30.94 -6.45 -12.25
C ASN A 399 31.49 -7.76 -12.84
N SER A 400 30.80 -8.88 -12.66
CA SER A 400 31.31 -10.19 -13.07
C SER A 400 30.82 -10.58 -14.46
N HIS A 401 31.75 -10.93 -15.35
CA HIS A 401 31.44 -11.49 -16.67
C HIS A 401 31.18 -13.00 -16.67
N THR A 402 31.42 -13.67 -15.55
CA THR A 402 31.33 -15.12 -15.41
C THR A 402 30.30 -15.51 -14.36
N ILE A 403 29.51 -16.53 -14.66
CA ILE A 403 28.60 -17.14 -13.69
C ILE A 403 29.45 -17.84 -12.63
N GLY A 404 29.39 -17.30 -11.41
CA GLY A 404 30.19 -17.76 -10.29
C GLY A 404 29.52 -18.91 -9.52
N ARG A 405 29.55 -18.78 -8.20
CA ARG A 405 29.00 -19.76 -7.26
C ARG A 405 27.48 -19.59 -7.14
N CYS A 406 26.77 -20.68 -6.88
CA CYS A 406 25.33 -20.62 -6.58
C CYS A 406 25.08 -19.94 -5.22
N ARG A 407 23.85 -19.45 -5.01
CA ARG A 407 23.40 -18.80 -3.77
C ARG A 407 23.63 -19.64 -2.52
N LEU A 408 23.48 -20.96 -2.64
CA LEU A 408 23.71 -21.88 -1.52
C LEU A 408 25.19 -21.90 -1.13
N CYS A 409 26.09 -22.11 -2.10
CA CYS A 409 27.53 -22.09 -1.85
C CYS A 409 28.00 -20.73 -1.34
N TYR A 410 27.46 -19.63 -1.88
CA TYR A 410 27.77 -18.29 -1.38
C TYR A 410 27.38 -18.12 0.09
N ARG A 411 26.18 -18.57 0.48
CA ARG A 411 25.74 -18.52 1.89
C ARG A 411 26.62 -19.37 2.80
N ILE A 412 26.93 -20.60 2.39
CA ILE A 412 27.78 -21.50 3.18
C ILE A 412 29.18 -20.90 3.35
N ASP A 413 29.75 -20.30 2.29
CA ASP A 413 31.04 -19.62 2.36
C ASP A 413 31.01 -18.41 3.29
N ASN A 414 29.92 -17.64 3.30
CA ASN A 414 29.71 -16.55 4.26
C ASN A 414 29.63 -17.09 5.69
N GLU A 415 28.76 -18.08 5.97
CA GLU A 415 28.63 -18.71 7.30
C GLU A 415 29.98 -19.25 7.81
N ALA A 416 30.80 -19.80 6.91
CA ALA A 416 32.09 -20.39 7.26
C ALA A 416 33.23 -19.38 7.43
N ARG A 417 33.28 -18.31 6.62
CA ARG A 417 34.45 -17.42 6.54
C ARG A 417 34.22 -16.01 7.07
N ARG A 418 33.16 -15.33 6.62
CA ARG A 418 32.99 -13.88 6.82
C ARG A 418 31.95 -13.53 7.87
N ARG A 419 30.91 -14.36 7.98
CA ARG A 419 29.77 -14.22 8.91
C ARG A 419 29.18 -12.81 8.88
N GLU A 420 29.06 -12.26 7.68
CA GLU A 420 28.46 -10.95 7.46
C GLU A 420 26.93 -11.07 7.51
N SER A 421 26.26 -10.11 8.16
CA SER A 421 24.80 -10.04 8.17
C SER A 421 24.29 -9.16 7.04
N TYR A 422 23.58 -9.77 6.07
CA TYR A 422 22.99 -9.04 4.94
C TYR A 422 21.61 -8.46 5.24
N LEU A 423 21.06 -8.73 6.42
CA LEU A 423 19.72 -8.32 6.83
C LEU A 423 19.44 -6.83 6.66
N LYS A 424 20.38 -6.00 7.11
CA LYS A 424 20.25 -4.53 7.10
C LYS A 424 20.23 -4.01 5.67
N TYR A 425 21.15 -4.49 4.83
CA TYR A 425 21.21 -4.15 3.41
C TYR A 425 19.98 -4.61 2.66
N ARG A 426 19.46 -5.80 2.97
CA ARG A 426 18.23 -6.32 2.38
C ARG A 426 17.02 -5.43 2.68
N LEU A 427 16.87 -4.96 3.91
CA LEU A 427 15.76 -4.07 4.27
C LEU A 427 15.82 -2.76 3.48
N ILE A 428 17.01 -2.19 3.31
CA ILE A 428 17.22 -0.99 2.49
C ILE A 428 16.86 -1.28 1.03
N LEU A 429 17.29 -2.41 0.46
CA LEU A 429 16.97 -2.80 -0.92
C LEU A 429 15.46 -3.01 -1.13
N GLU A 430 14.78 -3.64 -0.17
CA GLU A 430 13.34 -3.87 -0.24
C GLU A 430 12.55 -2.56 -0.15
N ASN A 431 12.95 -1.65 0.73
CA ASN A 431 12.35 -0.31 0.82
C ASN A 431 12.55 0.47 -0.47
N LEU A 432 13.74 0.38 -1.06
CA LEU A 432 14.08 1.04 -2.31
C LEU A 432 13.30 0.49 -3.51
N ARG A 433 13.13 -0.84 -3.58
CA ARG A 433 12.28 -1.47 -4.60
C ARG A 433 10.81 -1.05 -4.47
N LYS A 434 10.31 -0.90 -3.25
CA LYS A 434 8.94 -0.42 -3.00
C LYS A 434 8.80 1.04 -3.42
N SER A 435 9.71 1.92 -2.99
CA SER A 435 9.65 3.33 -3.36
C SER A 435 9.75 3.54 -4.88
N GLU A 436 10.52 2.71 -5.58
CA GLU A 436 10.65 2.79 -7.04
C GLU A 436 9.43 2.26 -7.78
N ALA A 437 8.74 1.25 -7.23
CA ALA A 437 7.47 0.77 -7.78
C ALA A 437 6.37 1.85 -7.73
N ASP A 438 6.42 2.76 -6.76
CA ASP A 438 5.44 3.84 -6.59
C ASP A 438 5.52 4.90 -7.72
N TYR A 439 6.68 5.08 -8.36
CA TYR A 439 6.85 6.08 -9.44
C TYR A 439 6.23 5.66 -10.78
N GLN A 440 5.94 4.36 -10.99
CA GLN A 440 5.38 3.82 -12.25
C GLN A 440 6.17 4.15 -13.54
N ASP A 441 7.46 4.52 -13.42
CA ASP A 441 8.33 4.92 -14.53
C ASP A 441 8.96 3.73 -15.31
N ASP A 442 8.52 2.49 -15.08
CA ASP A 442 9.16 1.26 -15.59
C ASP A 442 10.68 1.18 -15.29
N SER A 443 11.13 1.67 -14.13
CA SER A 443 12.55 1.64 -13.76
C SER A 443 13.06 0.21 -13.57
N LYS A 444 13.96 -0.22 -14.46
CA LYS A 444 14.48 -1.61 -14.49
C LYS A 444 15.80 -1.77 -13.76
N ILE A 445 16.57 -0.68 -13.61
CA ILE A 445 17.92 -0.71 -13.04
C ILE A 445 17.93 -1.25 -11.61
N VAL A 446 16.94 -0.86 -10.80
CA VAL A 446 16.77 -1.28 -9.40
C VAL A 446 16.67 -2.80 -9.26
N SER A 447 16.08 -3.46 -10.26
CA SER A 447 15.86 -4.91 -10.24
C SER A 447 17.15 -5.69 -10.52
N PHE A 448 18.13 -5.08 -11.19
CA PHE A 448 19.44 -5.70 -11.44
C PHE A 448 20.36 -5.68 -10.22
N VAL A 449 20.21 -4.69 -9.33
CA VAL A 449 21.06 -4.57 -8.14
C VAL A 449 20.75 -5.70 -7.17
N GLN A 450 21.78 -6.48 -6.85
CA GLN A 450 21.72 -7.58 -5.88
C GLN A 450 22.23 -7.12 -4.50
N LEU A 451 22.12 -7.99 -3.49
CA LEU A 451 22.51 -7.67 -2.11
C LEU A 451 24.00 -7.28 -1.97
N PRO A 452 24.97 -8.00 -2.59
CA PRO A 452 26.38 -7.62 -2.50
C PRO A 452 26.67 -6.28 -3.19
N ASP A 453 25.98 -5.99 -4.29
CA ASP A 453 26.11 -4.73 -5.01
C ASP A 453 25.68 -3.56 -4.11
N LEU A 454 24.54 -3.71 -3.41
CA LEU A 454 24.05 -2.69 -2.49
C LEU A 454 24.97 -2.51 -1.28
N GLN A 455 25.51 -3.60 -0.72
CA GLN A 455 26.51 -3.54 0.35
C GLN A 455 27.71 -2.71 -0.08
N TYR A 456 28.24 -2.96 -1.29
CA TYR A 456 29.35 -2.17 -1.83
C TYR A 456 29.00 -0.68 -1.97
N VAL A 457 27.79 -0.36 -2.42
CA VAL A 457 27.35 1.05 -2.47
C VAL A 457 27.37 1.68 -1.08
N ILE A 458 26.82 0.99 -0.07
CA ILE A 458 26.72 1.55 1.28
C ILE A 458 28.08 1.64 1.96
N GLU A 459 28.88 0.58 1.93
CA GLU A 459 30.16 0.50 2.63
C GLU A 459 31.27 1.27 1.93
N ASN A 460 31.44 1.10 0.61
CA ASN A 460 32.58 1.65 -0.12
C ASN A 460 32.33 3.03 -0.75
N ILE A 461 31.08 3.35 -1.11
CA ILE A 461 30.75 4.63 -1.75
C ILE A 461 30.25 5.64 -0.72
N TRP A 462 29.41 5.19 0.22
CA TRP A 462 28.80 6.05 1.24
C TRP A 462 29.41 5.92 2.64
N ASN A 463 30.35 4.99 2.86
CA ASN A 463 31.02 4.76 4.16
C ASN A 463 30.04 4.50 5.32
N CYS A 464 28.90 3.85 5.05
CA CYS A 464 27.85 3.57 6.03
C CYS A 464 27.28 4.81 6.74
N GLN A 465 27.35 6.00 6.11
CA GLN A 465 26.91 7.25 6.71
C GLN A 465 25.89 8.00 5.83
N SER A 466 24.94 8.69 6.47
CA SER A 466 24.10 9.65 5.76
C SER A 466 24.93 10.77 5.15
N ALA A 467 24.53 11.24 3.98
CA ALA A 467 25.26 12.29 3.27
C ALA A 467 25.22 13.64 4.00
N LEU A 468 24.14 13.93 4.73
CA LEU A 468 23.89 15.23 5.35
C LEU A 468 24.32 15.26 6.83
N SER A 469 23.75 14.39 7.66
CA SER A 469 24.04 14.33 9.11
C SER A 469 25.23 13.47 9.51
N ALA A 470 25.85 12.73 8.57
CA ALA A 470 26.87 11.72 8.86
C ALA A 470 26.41 10.64 9.86
N TRP A 471 25.11 10.36 9.90
CA TRP A 471 24.48 9.37 10.77
C TRP A 471 24.86 7.95 10.33
N SER A 472 25.34 7.13 11.28
CA SER A 472 25.93 5.82 10.99
C SER A 472 25.00 4.61 11.24
N GLU A 473 23.80 4.83 11.79
CA GLU A 473 22.89 3.71 12.08
C GLU A 473 22.15 3.25 10.81
N LEU A 474 22.57 2.10 10.28
CA LEU A 474 22.04 1.52 9.03
C LEU A 474 20.51 1.33 9.01
N TYR A 475 19.85 1.16 10.15
CA TYR A 475 18.39 0.95 10.21
C TYR A 475 17.56 2.18 9.87
N ASP A 476 18.13 3.37 10.08
CA ASP A 476 17.44 4.64 9.86
C ASP A 476 17.78 5.23 8.49
N LEU A 477 18.75 4.62 7.79
CA LEU A 477 19.20 5.02 6.48
C LEU A 477 18.31 4.44 5.37
N VAL A 478 18.05 5.28 4.36
CA VAL A 478 17.27 4.98 3.18
C VAL A 478 18.02 5.54 1.97
N MET A 479 17.96 4.81 0.86
CA MET A 479 18.47 5.28 -0.41
C MET A 479 17.35 5.85 -1.26
N VAL A 480 17.58 7.03 -1.83
CA VAL A 480 16.62 7.75 -2.66
C VAL A 480 17.31 8.23 -3.94
N ARG A 481 16.52 8.52 -4.99
CA ARG A 481 16.98 9.22 -6.19
C ARG A 481 17.64 10.55 -5.80
N TRP A 482 18.84 10.80 -6.31
CA TRP A 482 19.48 12.11 -6.16
C TRP A 482 18.75 13.16 -7.02
N ASP A 483 18.60 12.89 -8.31
CA ASP A 483 17.75 13.65 -9.21
C ASP A 483 16.46 12.88 -9.48
N LYS A 484 15.32 13.52 -9.22
CA LYS A 484 13.98 12.94 -9.37
C LYS A 484 13.60 12.70 -10.82
N GLN A 485 14.15 13.48 -11.75
CA GLN A 485 13.81 13.40 -13.17
C GLN A 485 14.36 12.13 -13.82
N HIS A 486 15.41 11.57 -13.24
CA HIS A 486 16.08 10.38 -13.75
C HIS A 486 15.71 9.17 -12.91
N GLU A 487 15.65 8.00 -13.54
CA GLU A 487 15.42 6.75 -12.82
C GLU A 487 16.51 6.51 -11.77
N TRP A 488 16.17 5.71 -10.76
CA TRP A 488 17.15 5.32 -9.78
C TRP A 488 18.24 4.47 -10.42
N SER A 489 19.48 4.79 -10.11
CA SER A 489 20.66 4.02 -10.49
C SER A 489 21.75 4.21 -9.44
N PRO A 490 22.74 3.30 -9.33
CA PRO A 490 23.84 3.45 -8.39
C PRO A 490 24.55 4.82 -8.47
N TRP A 491 24.59 5.45 -9.66
CA TRP A 491 25.14 6.79 -9.92
C TRP A 491 24.11 7.94 -9.91
N ASN A 492 22.86 7.67 -9.54
CA ASN A 492 21.81 8.65 -9.24
C ASN A 492 21.19 8.36 -7.87
N THR A 493 22.03 8.07 -6.87
CA THR A 493 21.60 7.73 -5.51
C THR A 493 22.07 8.74 -4.48
N ILE A 494 21.33 8.83 -3.38
CA ILE A 494 21.83 9.43 -2.14
C ILE A 494 21.40 8.58 -0.95
N LEU A 495 22.31 8.39 0.00
CA LEU A 495 22.04 7.70 1.27
C LEU A 495 21.73 8.75 2.35
N LEU A 496 20.51 8.71 2.90
CA LEU A 496 19.97 9.72 3.83
C LEU A 496 19.23 9.04 4.97
N THR A 497 18.97 9.75 6.07
CA THR A 497 17.96 9.29 7.04
C THR A 497 16.55 9.43 6.45
N LYS A 498 15.55 8.76 7.02
CA LYS A 498 14.15 8.89 6.55
C LYS A 498 13.65 10.34 6.48
N GLU A 499 13.97 11.14 7.50
CA GLU A 499 13.55 12.55 7.57
C GLU A 499 14.28 13.42 6.53
N GLU A 500 15.57 13.17 6.35
CA GLU A 500 16.37 13.82 5.32
C GLU A 500 15.90 13.45 3.92
N ALA A 501 15.53 12.19 3.71
CA ALA A 501 14.94 11.70 2.47
C ALA A 501 13.62 12.40 2.16
N ASP A 502 12.72 12.52 3.14
CA ASP A 502 11.44 13.24 2.98
C ASP A 502 11.64 14.73 2.70
N ALA A 503 12.65 15.35 3.33
CA ALA A 503 13.03 16.74 3.05
C ALA A 503 13.61 16.89 1.64
N HIS A 504 14.53 16.00 1.25
CA HIS A 504 15.14 15.96 -0.08
C HIS A 504 14.07 15.78 -1.17
N LEU A 505 13.10 14.89 -0.94
CA LEU A 505 11.98 14.65 -1.85
C LEU A 505 10.99 15.82 -1.94
N LYS A 506 11.06 16.84 -1.08
CA LYS A 506 10.28 18.08 -1.22
C LYS A 506 11.00 19.17 -2.01
N LEU A 507 12.31 19.03 -2.22
CA LEU A 507 13.12 20.02 -2.95
C LEU A 507 12.77 20.00 -4.45
N CYS A 508 12.58 21.19 -5.05
CA CYS A 508 12.31 21.31 -6.48
C CYS A 508 13.58 21.49 -7.33
N ASN A 509 14.58 22.19 -6.79
CA ASN A 509 15.85 22.48 -7.49
C ASN A 509 17.05 22.15 -6.59
N LEU A 510 17.87 21.19 -6.99
CA LEU A 510 19.03 20.73 -6.21
C LEU A 510 20.13 21.79 -6.15
N GLU A 511 20.38 22.52 -7.23
CA GLU A 511 21.44 23.55 -7.32
C GLU A 511 21.18 24.76 -6.43
N LYS A 512 19.91 25.05 -6.11
CA LYS A 512 19.54 26.13 -5.18
C LYS A 512 19.49 25.65 -3.73
N ALA A 513 19.24 24.36 -3.51
CA ALA A 513 19.05 23.80 -2.18
C ALA A 513 20.37 23.34 -1.53
N TYR A 514 21.33 22.86 -2.34
CA TYR A 514 22.60 22.36 -1.87
C TYR A 514 23.77 23.24 -2.31
N GLU A 515 24.78 23.35 -1.45
CA GLU A 515 26.01 24.07 -1.76
C GLU A 515 26.81 23.37 -2.87
N ALA A 516 27.47 24.13 -3.74
CA ALA A 516 28.23 23.60 -4.88
C ALA A 516 29.31 22.58 -4.46
N ALA A 517 29.98 22.81 -3.33
CA ALA A 517 30.98 21.88 -2.79
C ALA A 517 30.38 20.50 -2.43
N PHE A 518 29.16 20.49 -1.90
CA PHE A 518 28.44 19.27 -1.57
C PHE A 518 28.00 18.51 -2.83
N ILE A 519 27.46 19.22 -3.82
CA ILE A 519 27.08 18.64 -5.12
C ILE A 519 28.31 18.02 -5.79
N TYR A 520 29.46 18.69 -5.74
CA TYR A 520 30.71 18.16 -6.30
C TYR A 520 31.14 16.85 -5.61
N ARG A 521 31.07 16.78 -4.26
CA ARG A 521 31.35 15.55 -3.51
C ARG A 521 30.42 14.39 -3.90
N ILE A 522 29.13 14.67 -4.10
CA ILE A 522 28.16 13.66 -4.53
C ILE A 522 28.47 13.19 -5.95
N LYS A 523 28.76 14.11 -6.88
CA LYS A 523 29.17 13.76 -8.24
C LYS A 523 30.41 12.86 -8.25
N GLN A 524 31.39 13.11 -7.38
CA GLN A 524 32.56 12.22 -7.25
C GLN A 524 32.16 10.80 -6.80
N LYS A 525 31.25 10.67 -5.83
CA LYS A 525 30.71 9.37 -5.41
C LYS A 525 29.95 8.67 -6.53
N HIS A 526 29.15 9.41 -7.30
CA HIS A 526 28.44 8.89 -8.47
C HIS A 526 29.38 8.42 -9.58
N ILE A 527 30.50 9.12 -9.82
CA ILE A 527 31.52 8.68 -10.77
C ILE A 527 32.14 7.35 -10.31
N ARG A 528 32.47 7.22 -9.02
CA ARG A 528 32.96 5.94 -8.46
C ARG A 528 31.94 4.83 -8.65
N ALA A 529 30.65 5.10 -8.38
CA ALA A 529 29.57 4.14 -8.63
C ALA A 529 29.49 3.75 -10.11
N LYS A 530 29.53 4.72 -11.02
CA LYS A 530 29.44 4.48 -12.47
C LYS A 530 30.59 3.60 -13.00
N ASN A 531 31.79 3.79 -12.46
CA ASN A 531 32.95 2.97 -12.83
C ASN A 531 32.82 1.52 -12.35
N TYR A 532 32.30 1.32 -11.14
CA TYR A 532 32.04 -0.02 -10.62
C TYR A 532 30.92 -0.71 -11.41
N PHE A 533 29.77 -0.05 -11.56
CA PHE A 533 28.56 -0.58 -12.19
C PHE A 533 28.48 -0.39 -13.71
N ALA A 534 29.62 -0.30 -14.40
CA ALA A 534 29.68 0.07 -15.81
C ALA A 534 28.90 -0.89 -16.75
N GLN A 535 28.64 -2.13 -16.31
CA GLN A 535 27.94 -3.15 -17.10
C GLN A 535 26.41 -3.01 -17.03
N ILE A 536 25.86 -2.41 -15.96
CA ILE A 536 24.41 -2.31 -15.76
C ILE A 536 23.70 -1.55 -16.89
N PRO A 537 24.20 -0.39 -17.38
CA PRO A 537 23.59 0.30 -18.52
C PRO A 537 23.57 -0.53 -19.81
N ALA A 538 24.61 -1.32 -20.06
CA ALA A 538 24.65 -2.20 -21.23
C ALA A 538 23.56 -3.28 -21.10
N MET A 539 23.42 -3.89 -19.93
CA MET A 539 22.39 -4.90 -19.65
C MET A 539 20.95 -4.34 -19.71
N SER A 540 20.71 -3.13 -19.22
CA SER A 540 19.37 -2.51 -19.23
C SER A 540 18.88 -2.25 -20.66
N SER A 541 19.78 -1.86 -21.58
CA SER A 541 19.45 -1.61 -22.98
C SER A 541 18.87 -2.84 -23.69
N PHE A 542 19.30 -4.06 -23.33
CA PHE A 542 18.75 -5.30 -23.88
C PHE A 542 17.30 -5.57 -23.44
N LEU A 543 16.91 -5.16 -22.23
CA LEU A 543 15.54 -5.34 -21.74
C LEU A 543 14.54 -4.35 -22.36
N HIS A 544 14.96 -3.12 -22.65
CA HIS A 544 14.11 -2.18 -23.38
C HIS A 544 13.86 -2.68 -24.82
N ARG A 545 14.84 -3.36 -25.43
CA ARG A 545 14.71 -3.95 -26.77
C ARG A 545 13.74 -5.15 -26.80
N SER A 546 13.83 -6.05 -25.82
CA SER A 546 12.94 -7.22 -25.72
C SER A 546 11.50 -6.86 -25.35
N GLY A 547 11.29 -5.82 -24.54
CA GLY A 547 9.94 -5.32 -24.21
C GLY A 547 9.20 -4.76 -25.44
N ASN A 548 9.91 -4.03 -26.31
CA ASN A 548 9.33 -3.52 -27.56
C ASN A 548 9.03 -4.62 -28.59
N GLN A 549 9.79 -5.72 -28.59
CA GLN A 549 9.51 -6.89 -29.45
C GLN A 549 8.33 -7.74 -28.95
N ALA A 550 8.13 -7.87 -27.63
CA ALA A 550 6.98 -8.56 -27.06
C ALA A 550 5.66 -7.77 -27.23
N ASN A 551 5.73 -6.43 -27.18
CA ASN A 551 4.56 -5.59 -27.45
C ASN A 551 4.21 -5.56 -28.94
N THR A 552 5.17 -5.65 -29.86
CA THR A 552 4.87 -5.67 -31.31
C THR A 552 4.35 -7.03 -31.81
N SER A 553 4.56 -8.12 -31.08
CA SER A 553 3.96 -9.42 -31.41
C SER A 553 2.51 -9.56 -30.91
N SER A 554 2.12 -8.90 -29.81
CA SER A 554 0.74 -8.91 -29.32
C SER A 554 -0.23 -8.11 -30.21
N TYR A 555 0.25 -7.06 -30.89
CA TYR A 555 -0.56 -6.32 -31.87
C TYR A 555 -0.73 -7.05 -33.20
N LYS A 556 0.16 -7.99 -33.57
CA LYS A 556 0.06 -8.74 -34.83
C LYS A 556 -0.90 -9.93 -34.77
N THR A 557 -1.24 -10.42 -33.58
CA THR A 557 -2.19 -11.54 -33.41
C THR A 557 -3.67 -11.12 -33.44
N HIS A 558 -3.97 -9.82 -33.40
CA HIS A 558 -5.35 -9.32 -33.46
C HIS A 558 -5.87 -9.02 -34.88
N ASP A 559 -5.01 -8.93 -35.89
CA ASP A 559 -5.40 -8.57 -37.26
C ASP A 559 -5.69 -9.76 -38.19
N SER A 560 -5.48 -11.00 -37.73
CA SER A 560 -5.66 -12.21 -38.55
C SER A 560 -6.95 -13.02 -38.27
N SER A 561 -7.94 -12.45 -37.56
CA SER A 561 -9.25 -13.10 -37.35
C SER A 561 -10.45 -12.32 -37.92
N MET A 562 -10.23 -11.47 -38.93
CA MET A 562 -11.30 -10.94 -39.77
C MET A 562 -10.91 -11.06 -41.24
N LYS A 563 -11.12 -12.26 -41.80
CA LYS A 563 -11.54 -12.49 -43.19
C LYS A 563 -12.13 -13.88 -43.31
#